data_AF-A0A919VU40-F1
#
_entry.id   AF-A0A919VU40-F1
#
_cell.length_a   1.000
_cell.length_b   1.000
_cell.length_c   1.000
_cell.angle_alpha   90.00
_cell.angle_beta   90.00
_cell.angle_gamma   90.00
#
_symmetry.space_group_name_H-M   'P 1'
#
loop_
_entity.id
_entity.type
_entity.pdbx_description
1 polymer ?
#
loop_
_entity_poly.entity_id
_entity_poly.type
_entity_poly.pdbx_seq_one_letter_code
_entity_poly.pdbx_strand_id
1 'polypeptide(L)'
;MELYGSRADLLPGWMAKVVRAPEGSGRLLTWAGRPGIRLLDYAEHERCERDSLRRFPQDRDGCVDWAEVVDDLVAEGGEHLVQEFLGGGGEVMIMWGSLSVPSVALDGAGAASRVAEILDVDAVVWMVRSGLLLERNCFDDTVRVARVPVMVSE
;
A
#
# COMPACT_ATOMS: atom_id res chain seq x y z
N MET A 1 19.54 0.18 -7.35
CA MET A 1 18.32 0.28 -6.55
C MET A 1 18.37 -0.80 -5.47
N GLU A 2 19.18 -0.57 -4.44
CA GLU A 2 19.44 -1.54 -3.36
C GLU A 2 18.62 -1.26 -2.08
N LEU A 3 17.76 -0.23 -2.11
CA LEU A 3 17.11 0.31 -0.92
C LEU A 3 15.65 -0.14 -0.74
N TYR A 4 14.97 -0.58 -1.81
CA TYR A 4 13.57 -1.01 -1.71
C TYR A 4 13.42 -2.21 -0.77
N GLY A 5 12.46 -2.15 0.14
CA GLY A 5 12.15 -3.26 1.04
C GLY A 5 13.28 -3.64 2.00
N SER A 6 14.31 -2.79 2.13
CA SER A 6 15.45 -3.04 3.02
C SER A 6 15.09 -3.05 4.50
N ARG A 7 13.91 -2.50 4.86
CA ARG A 7 13.38 -2.37 6.21
C ARG A 7 12.11 -3.18 6.45
N ALA A 8 12.07 -4.42 5.96
CA ALA A 8 11.00 -5.35 6.27
C ALA A 8 10.86 -5.67 7.79
N ASP A 9 11.88 -5.33 8.60
CA ASP A 9 11.83 -5.37 10.07
C ASP A 9 10.85 -4.36 10.68
N LEU A 10 10.45 -3.32 9.93
CA LEU A 10 9.45 -2.34 10.35
C LEU A 10 8.01 -2.83 10.14
N LEU A 11 7.80 -3.90 9.36
CA LEU A 11 6.48 -4.48 9.21
C LEU A 11 6.03 -5.15 10.54
N PRO A 12 4.72 -5.16 10.83
CA PRO A 12 4.19 -5.90 11.97
C PRO A 12 4.66 -7.35 11.97
N GLY A 13 4.93 -7.90 13.15
CA GLY A 13 5.53 -9.23 13.28
C GLY A 13 4.69 -10.36 12.67
N TRP A 14 3.40 -10.13 12.42
CA TRP A 14 2.49 -11.05 11.75
C TRP A 14 2.57 -10.97 10.21
N MET A 15 3.20 -9.95 9.63
CA MET A 15 3.35 -9.79 8.17
C MET A 15 4.56 -10.50 7.61
N ALA A 16 5.73 -10.30 8.23
CA ALA A 16 7.00 -10.77 7.71
C ALA A 16 7.70 -11.74 8.67
N LYS A 17 8.57 -12.57 8.11
CA LYS A 17 9.49 -13.44 8.83
C LYS A 17 10.80 -13.59 8.08
N VAL A 18 11.87 -13.87 8.81
CA VAL A 18 13.16 -14.23 8.22
C VAL A 18 13.14 -15.72 7.85
N VAL A 19 13.59 -16.03 6.64
CA VAL A 19 13.73 -17.40 6.11
C VAL A 19 15.12 -17.57 5.48
N ARG A 20 15.51 -18.82 5.18
CA ARG A 20 16.70 -19.07 4.36
C ARG A 20 16.50 -18.49 2.97
N ALA A 21 17.50 -17.80 2.47
CA ALA A 21 17.45 -17.25 1.12
C ALA A 21 17.51 -18.37 0.06
N PRO A 22 16.94 -18.15 -1.14
CA PRO A 22 17.07 -19.09 -2.24
C PRO A 22 18.54 -19.35 -2.60
N GLU A 23 18.82 -20.57 -3.09
CA GLU A 23 20.14 -20.91 -3.62
C GLU A 23 20.54 -19.96 -4.75
N GLY A 24 21.81 -19.54 -4.76
CA GLY A 24 22.33 -18.59 -5.76
C GLY A 24 22.05 -17.11 -5.46
N SER A 25 21.31 -16.76 -4.41
CA SER A 25 21.02 -15.36 -4.04
C SER A 25 22.22 -14.58 -3.47
N GLY A 26 23.33 -15.25 -3.13
CA GLY A 26 24.50 -14.64 -2.49
C GLY A 26 24.27 -14.24 -1.01
N ARG A 27 23.10 -14.53 -0.43
CA ARG A 27 22.76 -14.27 0.97
C ARG A 27 22.36 -15.56 1.68
N LEU A 28 22.52 -15.62 3.00
CA LEU A 28 22.07 -16.76 3.82
C LEU A 28 20.58 -16.66 4.19
N LEU A 29 20.12 -15.45 4.47
CA LEU A 29 18.78 -15.15 4.98
C LEU A 29 18.11 -14.08 4.13
N THR A 30 16.79 -14.14 4.05
CA THR A 30 15.94 -13.14 3.40
C THR A 30 14.63 -12.98 4.17
N TRP A 31 13.92 -11.88 3.90
CA TRP A 31 12.56 -11.69 4.36
C TRP A 31 11.56 -12.39 3.44
N ALA A 32 10.51 -12.95 4.04
CA ALA A 32 9.36 -13.51 3.34
C ALA A 32 8.08 -13.17 4.08
N GLY A 33 6.97 -13.13 3.36
CA GLY A 33 5.65 -12.98 3.95
C GLY A 33 5.28 -14.19 4.80
N ARG A 34 4.47 -13.95 5.83
CA ARG A 34 3.78 -15.02 6.58
C ARG A 34 2.62 -15.60 5.75
N PRO A 35 2.03 -16.74 6.14
CA PRO A 35 0.93 -17.34 5.38
C PRO A 35 -0.18 -16.35 5.08
N GLY A 36 -0.61 -16.27 3.81
CA GLY A 36 -1.62 -15.33 3.32
C GLY A 36 -1.10 -13.92 3.03
N ILE A 37 0.21 -13.67 3.14
CA ILE A 37 0.83 -12.37 2.96
C ILE A 37 1.99 -12.51 1.97
N ARG A 38 2.02 -11.61 1.00
CA ARG A 38 3.03 -11.59 -0.04
C ARG A 38 3.79 -10.27 0.06
N LEU A 39 5.10 -10.35 0.24
CA LEU A 39 5.97 -9.18 0.11
C LEU A 39 6.19 -8.95 -1.38
N LEU A 40 5.79 -7.77 -1.86
CA LEU A 40 5.94 -7.40 -3.26
C LEU A 40 7.40 -7.04 -3.53
N ASP A 41 7.96 -7.54 -4.62
CA ASP A 41 9.25 -7.04 -5.10
C ASP A 41 9.10 -5.62 -5.69
N TYR A 42 10.22 -5.00 -6.05
CA TYR A 42 10.18 -3.64 -6.60
C TYR A 42 9.40 -3.55 -7.92
N ALA A 43 9.51 -4.55 -8.80
CA ALA A 43 8.83 -4.52 -10.09
C ALA A 43 7.31 -4.67 -9.91
N GLU A 44 6.87 -5.41 -8.90
CA GLU A 44 5.47 -5.50 -8.51
C GLU A 44 4.97 -4.21 -7.84
N HIS A 45 5.76 -3.61 -6.94
CA HIS A 45 5.48 -2.30 -6.35
C HIS A 45 5.32 -1.22 -7.43
N GLU A 46 6.31 -1.06 -8.31
CA GLU A 46 6.31 -0.05 -9.37
C GLU A 46 5.11 -0.23 -10.32
N ARG A 47 4.74 -1.48 -10.61
CA ARG A 47 3.54 -1.78 -11.39
C ARG A 47 2.28 -1.33 -10.66
N CYS A 48 2.14 -1.67 -9.38
CA CYS A 48 1.01 -1.25 -8.57
C CYS A 48 0.92 0.29 -8.53
N GLU A 49 2.01 0.97 -8.21
CA GLU A 49 2.11 2.42 -8.11
C GLU A 49 1.73 3.10 -9.45
N ARG A 50 2.27 2.62 -10.58
CA ARG A 50 1.95 3.14 -11.91
C ARG A 50 0.49 2.94 -12.30
N ASP A 51 -0.07 1.78 -11.95
CA ASP A 51 -1.41 1.40 -12.36
C ASP A 51 -2.49 1.92 -11.39
N SER A 52 -2.09 2.60 -10.30
CA SER A 52 -2.98 3.19 -9.29
C SER A 52 -2.59 4.63 -8.93
N LEU A 53 -1.61 4.82 -8.04
CA LEU A 53 -1.20 6.11 -7.48
C LEU A 53 -0.85 7.14 -8.56
N ARG A 54 0.03 6.78 -9.50
CA ARG A 54 0.48 7.68 -10.59
C ARG A 54 -0.59 7.97 -11.65
N ARG A 55 -1.81 7.45 -11.48
CA ARG A 55 -2.97 7.83 -12.32
C ARG A 55 -3.64 9.11 -11.84
N PHE A 56 -3.30 9.58 -10.65
CA PHE A 56 -3.78 10.85 -10.11
C PHE A 56 -2.69 11.92 -10.25
N PRO A 57 -3.08 13.22 -10.31
CA PRO A 57 -2.14 14.31 -10.12
C PRO A 57 -1.30 14.11 -8.85
N GLN A 58 -0.03 14.50 -8.90
CA GLN A 58 0.91 14.31 -7.80
C GLN A 58 1.39 15.66 -7.29
N ASP A 59 1.51 15.80 -5.98
CA ASP A 59 2.12 16.96 -5.37
C ASP A 59 3.67 16.89 -5.42
N ARG A 60 4.34 17.82 -4.75
CA ARG A 60 5.82 17.86 -4.71
C ARG A 60 6.43 16.75 -3.87
N ASP A 61 5.65 16.16 -2.97
CA ASP A 61 6.07 15.10 -2.07
C ASP A 61 5.77 13.71 -2.67
N GLY A 62 5.15 13.67 -3.85
CA GLY A 62 4.78 12.43 -4.55
C GLY A 62 3.55 11.75 -3.96
N CYS A 63 2.73 12.49 -3.21
CA CYS A 63 1.40 12.07 -2.79
C CYS A 63 0.36 12.49 -3.83
N VAL A 64 -0.87 11.99 -3.71
CA VAL A 64 -1.95 12.47 -4.58
C VAL A 64 -2.26 13.92 -4.27
N ASP A 65 -2.22 14.79 -5.28
CA ASP A 65 -2.72 16.14 -5.17
C ASP A 65 -4.26 16.13 -5.24
N TRP A 66 -4.88 15.90 -4.09
CA TRP A 66 -6.33 15.81 -3.97
C TRP A 66 -7.06 17.09 -4.36
N ALA A 67 -6.40 18.25 -4.34
CA ALA A 67 -7.01 19.51 -4.77
C ALA A 67 -7.21 19.58 -6.30
N GLU A 68 -6.48 18.76 -7.06
CA GLU A 68 -6.64 18.63 -8.52
C GLU A 68 -7.54 17.44 -8.92
N VAL A 69 -8.01 16.64 -7.97
CA VAL A 69 -8.96 15.56 -8.21
C VAL A 69 -10.39 16.12 -8.11
N VAL A 70 -11.27 15.73 -9.03
CA VAL A 70 -12.67 16.18 -9.01
C VAL A 70 -13.36 15.69 -7.73
N ASP A 71 -13.81 16.63 -6.88
CA ASP A 71 -14.40 16.37 -5.55
C ASP A 71 -15.48 15.28 -5.56
N ASP A 72 -16.38 15.28 -6.56
CA ASP A 72 -17.47 14.31 -6.67
C ASP A 72 -17.00 12.84 -6.85
N LEU A 73 -15.71 12.63 -7.12
CA LEU A 73 -15.09 11.31 -7.30
C LEU A 73 -14.30 10.85 -6.07
N VAL A 74 -14.23 11.66 -5.02
CA VAL A 74 -13.46 11.41 -3.80
C VAL A 74 -14.41 11.27 -2.61
N ALA A 75 -14.33 10.13 -1.93
CA ALA A 75 -14.88 10.00 -0.59
C ALA A 75 -13.81 10.43 0.42
N GLU A 76 -14.09 11.48 1.20
CA GLU A 76 -13.23 11.99 2.26
C GLU A 76 -13.86 11.74 3.63
N GLY A 77 -13.04 11.34 4.62
CA GLY A 77 -13.51 11.04 5.96
C GLY A 77 -12.38 10.59 6.89
N GLY A 78 -12.74 9.83 7.93
CA GLY A 78 -11.79 9.30 8.92
C GLY A 78 -11.56 7.80 8.78
N GLU A 79 -11.03 7.17 9.83
CA GLU A 79 -10.64 5.75 9.83
C GLU A 79 -11.76 4.76 9.47
N HIS A 80 -13.03 5.13 9.65
CA HIS A 80 -14.16 4.30 9.23
C HIS A 80 -14.12 4.00 7.72
N LEU A 81 -13.63 4.93 6.88
CA LEU A 81 -13.44 4.70 5.45
C LEU A 81 -12.39 3.63 5.17
N VAL A 82 -11.37 3.47 6.03
CA VAL A 82 -10.40 2.38 5.90
C VAL A 82 -11.09 1.03 6.13
N GLN A 83 -11.98 0.95 7.13
CA GLN A 83 -12.74 -0.28 7.40
C GLN A 83 -13.70 -0.63 6.27
N GLU A 84 -14.44 0.35 5.74
CA GLU A 84 -15.30 0.18 4.57
C GLU A 84 -14.48 -0.21 3.32
N PHE A 85 -13.35 0.46 3.12
CA PHE A 85 -12.40 0.12 2.07
C PHE A 85 -11.82 -1.27 2.25
N LEU A 86 -11.69 -1.84 3.44
CA LEU A 86 -11.18 -3.21 3.58
C LEU A 86 -12.32 -4.25 3.52
N GLY A 87 -13.52 -3.89 3.96
CA GLY A 87 -14.71 -4.75 4.01
C GLY A 87 -15.30 -5.19 2.66
N GLY A 88 -14.95 -4.53 1.55
CA GLY A 88 -15.35 -4.95 0.20
C GLY A 88 -14.68 -6.25 -0.31
N GLY A 89 -13.81 -6.88 0.50
CA GLY A 89 -13.21 -8.18 0.22
C GLY A 89 -12.10 -8.18 -0.84
N GLY A 90 -11.53 -9.35 -1.13
CA GLY A 90 -10.49 -9.53 -2.14
C GLY A 90 -9.09 -9.13 -1.69
N GLU A 91 -8.11 -9.24 -2.60
CA GLU A 91 -6.72 -8.86 -2.33
C GLU A 91 -6.58 -7.33 -2.26
N VAL A 92 -5.88 -6.85 -1.23
CA VAL A 92 -5.50 -5.46 -1.04
C VAL A 92 -3.98 -5.37 -1.11
N MET A 93 -3.48 -4.45 -1.92
CA MET A 93 -2.06 -4.06 -1.94
C MET A 93 -1.88 -2.86 -1.03
N ILE A 94 -0.89 -2.91 -0.13
CA ILE A 94 -0.56 -1.85 0.81
C ILE A 94 0.84 -1.33 0.51
N MET A 95 0.95 -0.01 0.38
CA MET A 95 2.18 0.72 0.12
C MET A 95 2.33 1.80 1.19
N TRP A 96 3.57 2.04 1.62
CA TRP A 96 3.89 3.04 2.64
C TRP A 96 4.71 4.17 2.03
N GLY A 97 4.66 5.36 2.64
CA GLY A 97 5.42 6.54 2.24
C GLY A 97 6.92 6.27 2.05
N SER A 98 7.48 5.34 2.82
CA SER A 98 8.87 4.90 2.68
C SER A 98 9.04 3.69 1.76
N LEU A 99 9.76 3.86 0.64
CA LEU A 99 10.21 2.75 -0.21
C LEU A 99 11.11 1.73 0.52
N SER A 100 11.68 2.09 1.67
CA SER A 100 12.46 1.15 2.47
C SER A 100 11.60 0.06 3.11
N VAL A 101 10.32 0.34 3.36
CA VAL A 101 9.33 -0.63 3.82
C VAL A 101 8.75 -1.32 2.57
N PRO A 102 8.82 -2.65 2.47
CA PRO A 102 8.32 -3.34 1.27
C PRO A 102 6.80 -3.30 1.27
N SER A 103 6.20 -3.09 0.10
CA SER A 103 4.77 -3.24 -0.08
C SER A 103 4.32 -4.67 0.14
N VAL A 104 3.07 -4.83 0.59
CA VAL A 104 2.49 -6.15 0.85
C VAL A 104 1.16 -6.33 0.12
N ALA A 105 0.86 -7.58 -0.23
CA ALA A 105 -0.46 -7.98 -0.69
C ALA A 105 -1.04 -9.05 0.26
N LEU A 106 -2.30 -8.89 0.65
CA LEU A 106 -3.04 -9.79 1.53
C LEU A 106 -4.55 -9.65 1.33
N ASP A 107 -5.32 -10.58 1.90
CA ASP A 107 -6.78 -10.50 1.87
C ASP A 107 -7.31 -9.31 2.71
N GLY A 108 -8.32 -8.63 2.18
CA GLY A 108 -8.93 -7.44 2.79
C GLY A 108 -9.53 -7.70 4.17
N ALA A 109 -10.10 -8.89 4.44
CA ALA A 109 -10.59 -9.21 5.78
C ALA A 109 -9.44 -9.41 6.77
N GLY A 110 -8.34 -10.02 6.30
CA GLY A 110 -7.09 -10.11 7.05
C GLY A 110 -6.56 -8.72 7.43
N ALA A 111 -6.50 -7.81 6.46
CA ALA A 111 -6.09 -6.42 6.68
C ALA A 111 -7.04 -5.67 7.64
N ALA A 112 -8.36 -5.79 7.46
CA ALA A 112 -9.36 -5.12 8.30
C ALA A 112 -9.19 -5.46 9.79
N SER A 113 -8.93 -6.74 10.09
CA SER A 113 -8.73 -7.23 11.45
C SER A 113 -7.47 -6.70 12.15
N ARG A 114 -6.57 -6.06 11.39
CA ARG A 114 -5.25 -5.59 11.83
C ARG A 114 -4.96 -4.14 11.43
N VAL A 115 -6.00 -3.35 11.13
CA VAL A 115 -5.84 -2.02 10.52
C VAL A 115 -4.94 -1.09 11.33
N ALA A 116 -5.05 -1.08 12.67
CA ALA A 116 -4.25 -0.20 13.51
C ALA A 116 -2.75 -0.50 13.35
N GLU A 117 -2.38 -1.79 13.37
CA GLU A 117 -0.99 -2.21 13.18
C GLU A 117 -0.46 -1.88 11.78
N ILE A 118 -1.33 -1.79 10.76
CA ILE A 118 -0.97 -1.39 9.39
C ILE A 118 -0.68 0.12 9.32
N LEU A 119 -1.57 0.91 9.94
CA LEU A 119 -1.50 2.38 9.93
C LEU A 119 -0.40 2.93 10.85
N ASP A 120 0.09 2.13 11.81
CA ASP A 120 1.20 2.49 12.71
C ASP A 120 2.59 2.38 12.06
N VAL A 121 2.70 1.77 10.87
CA VAL A 121 4.00 1.53 10.21
C VAL A 121 4.61 2.80 9.63
N ASP A 122 3.80 3.67 9.02
CA ASP A 122 4.26 4.92 8.39
C ASP A 122 3.14 5.97 8.46
N ALA A 123 3.51 7.24 8.36
CA ALA A 123 2.60 8.38 8.42
C ALA A 123 1.63 8.40 7.24
N VAL A 124 2.11 8.00 6.06
CA VAL A 124 1.32 7.94 4.82
C VAL A 124 1.22 6.50 4.36
N VAL A 125 -0.01 6.05 4.14
CA VAL A 125 -0.32 4.69 3.67
C VAL A 125 -1.27 4.78 2.48
N TRP A 126 -0.93 4.07 1.41
CA TRP A 126 -1.82 3.84 0.29
C TRP A 126 -2.29 2.38 0.28
N MET A 127 -3.58 2.19 0.01
CA MET A 127 -4.16 0.87 -0.20
C MET A 127 -4.86 0.80 -1.55
N VAL A 128 -4.62 -0.26 -2.29
CA VAL A 128 -5.15 -0.45 -3.64
C VAL A 128 -5.97 -1.73 -3.68
N ARG A 129 -7.20 -1.61 -4.18
CA ARG A 129 -8.10 -2.75 -4.37
C ARG A 129 -9.07 -2.49 -5.50
N SER A 130 -9.17 -3.41 -6.46
CA SER A 130 -10.23 -3.43 -7.49
C SER A 130 -10.44 -2.08 -8.20
N GLY A 131 -9.36 -1.38 -8.55
CA GLY A 131 -9.42 -0.07 -9.19
C GLY A 131 -9.84 1.07 -8.27
N LEU A 132 -9.75 0.88 -6.95
CA LEU A 132 -9.87 1.93 -5.94
C LEU A 132 -8.48 2.18 -5.32
N LEU A 133 -8.22 3.44 -5.01
CA LEU A 133 -7.09 3.91 -4.22
C LEU A 133 -7.63 4.54 -2.94
N LEU A 134 -7.10 4.10 -1.80
CA LEU A 134 -7.23 4.79 -0.53
C LEU A 134 -5.88 5.40 -0.17
N GLU A 135 -5.89 6.63 0.30
CA GLU A 135 -4.77 7.26 1.00
C GLU A 135 -5.21 7.60 2.43
N ARG A 136 -4.36 7.25 3.40
CA ARG A 136 -4.44 7.75 4.76
C ARG A 136 -3.19 8.54 5.04
N ASN A 137 -3.36 9.80 5.43
CA ASN A 137 -2.27 10.67 5.87
C ASN A 137 -2.49 11.05 7.35
N CYS A 138 -1.54 10.74 8.22
CA CYS A 138 -1.69 11.01 9.64
C CYS A 138 -1.49 12.48 10.00
N PHE A 139 -0.87 13.29 9.13
CA PHE A 139 -0.56 14.69 9.42
C PHE A 139 -1.79 15.59 9.29
N ASP A 140 -2.73 15.23 8.41
CA ASP A 140 -4.00 15.93 8.20
C ASP A 140 -5.21 15.17 8.77
N ASP A 141 -4.98 14.04 9.46
CA ASP A 141 -5.99 13.14 10.02
C ASP A 141 -7.10 12.78 9.01
N THR A 142 -6.74 12.69 7.73
CA THR A 142 -7.69 12.49 6.64
C THR A 142 -7.48 11.16 5.94
N VAL A 143 -8.60 10.50 5.60
CA VAL A 143 -8.67 9.33 4.74
C VAL A 143 -9.44 9.71 3.49
N ARG A 144 -8.84 9.46 2.32
CA ARG A 144 -9.44 9.71 1.02
C ARG A 144 -9.50 8.44 0.22
N VAL A 145 -10.63 8.21 -0.45
CA VAL A 145 -10.85 7.06 -1.32
C VAL A 145 -11.37 7.55 -2.66
N ALA A 146 -10.73 7.13 -3.75
CA ALA A 146 -11.16 7.44 -5.09
C ALA A 146 -11.07 6.23 -6.01
N ARG A 147 -11.85 6.25 -7.08
CA ARG A 147 -11.69 5.29 -8.18
C ARG A 147 -10.49 5.71 -9.02
N VAL A 148 -9.59 4.76 -9.27
CA VAL A 148 -8.43 4.91 -10.14
C VAL A 148 -8.91 5.24 -11.56
N PRO A 149 -8.43 6.33 -12.18
CA PRO A 149 -8.76 6.68 -13.55
C PRO A 149 -8.37 5.56 -14.53
N VAL A 150 -9.35 5.08 -15.30
CA VAL A 150 -9.10 4.22 -16.45
C VAL A 150 -8.59 5.07 -17.61
N MET A 151 -7.60 4.60 -18.37
CA MET A 151 -7.23 5.26 -19.62
C MET A 151 -8.45 5.20 -20.54
N VAL A 152 -9.00 6.35 -20.91
CA VAL A 152 -9.76 6.42 -22.16
C VAL A 152 -8.71 6.57 -23.24
N SER A 153 -8.45 5.48 -23.97
CA SER A 153 -7.67 5.59 -25.21
C SER A 153 -8.48 6.45 -26.18
N GLU A 154 -8.03 7.68 -26.42
CA GLU A 154 -8.44 8.44 -27.61
C GLU A 154 -7.84 7.83 -28.88
#